data_AF-A0A1V5VG68-F1
#
_entry.id   AF-A0A1V5VG68-F1
#
_cell.length_a   1.000
_cell.length_b   1.000
_cell.length_c   1.000
_cell.angle_alpha   90.00
_cell.angle_beta   90.00
_cell.angle_gamma   90.00
#
_symmetry.space_group_name_H-M   'P 1'
#
loop_
_entity.id
_entity.type
_entity.pdbx_description
1 polymer ?
#
loop_
_entity_poly.entity_id
_entity_poly.type
_entity_poly.pdbx_seq_one_letter_code
_entity_poly.pdbx_strand_id
1 'polypeptide(L)'
;MTLMAVFAGLCLGAMSSGKWPDVELGLAGAAIESESDLERFDGHSPVTGPGIRVTVEDGIADGAATMDRLIVHERDLLLLRNELFAAGATAVSINGHRMVANSVIRCVGPTIRINDAHTAPPYVVDAAGDPDVLKPAITMMGGVVDLMSSEKLKVNVETVGQMTIPAHKSAKRREEKAPERESEND
;
A
#
# COMPACT_ATOMS: atom_id res chain seq x y z
N MET A 1 5.29 -18.46 -36.64
CA MET A 1 6.56 -19.08 -36.22
C MET A 1 7.64 -18.27 -36.93
N THR A 2 8.27 -17.27 -36.34
CA THR A 2 9.23 -17.40 -35.22
C THR A 2 9.38 -16.04 -34.53
N LEU A 3 8.80 -15.86 -33.35
CA LEU A 3 9.01 -14.71 -32.47
C LEU A 3 9.28 -15.23 -31.04
N MET A 4 10.34 -16.03 -30.89
CA MET A 4 10.84 -16.53 -29.59
C MET A 4 12.38 -16.65 -29.64
N ALA A 5 13.10 -15.60 -30.03
CA ALA A 5 14.56 -15.72 -30.15
C ALA A 5 15.37 -14.46 -29.83
N VAL A 6 14.83 -13.47 -29.11
CA VAL A 6 15.62 -12.27 -28.75
C VAL A 6 15.87 -12.13 -27.24
N PHE A 7 15.19 -12.89 -26.36
CA PHE A 7 15.36 -12.73 -24.91
C PHE A 7 16.33 -13.71 -24.23
N ALA A 8 16.85 -14.72 -24.93
CA ALA A 8 17.75 -15.71 -24.33
C ALA A 8 19.25 -15.35 -24.44
N GLY A 9 19.63 -14.38 -25.29
CA GLY A 9 21.03 -14.07 -25.55
C GLY A 9 21.72 -13.19 -24.51
N LEU A 10 20.97 -12.39 -23.74
CA LEU A 10 21.55 -11.38 -22.85
C LEU A 10 21.92 -11.92 -21.46
N CYS A 11 21.30 -13.00 -21.00
CA CYS A 11 21.56 -13.56 -19.67
C CYS A 11 22.84 -14.39 -19.60
N LEU A 12 23.24 -15.07 -20.69
CA LEU A 12 24.38 -15.99 -20.65
C LEU A 12 25.73 -15.26 -20.66
N GLY A 13 25.80 -14.04 -21.20
CA GLY A 13 27.03 -13.23 -21.22
C GLY A 13 27.33 -12.50 -19.90
N ALA A 14 26.29 -12.07 -19.16
CA ALA A 14 26.45 -11.26 -17.94
C ALA A 14 26.92 -12.08 -16.72
N MET A 15 26.74 -13.41 -16.74
CA MET A 15 27.20 -14.32 -15.68
C MET A 15 28.74 -14.43 -15.62
N SER A 16 29.41 -14.26 -16.76
CA SER A 16 30.86 -14.47 -16.89
C SER A 16 31.69 -13.25 -16.53
N SER A 17 31.16 -12.04 -16.76
CA SER A 17 31.91 -10.79 -16.61
C SER A 17 31.65 -10.03 -15.31
N GLY A 18 30.68 -10.45 -14.50
CA GLY A 18 30.27 -9.74 -13.28
C GLY A 18 29.77 -8.31 -13.53
N LYS A 19 29.59 -7.91 -14.79
CA LYS A 19 29.07 -6.62 -15.21
C LYS A 19 27.64 -6.85 -15.69
N TRP A 20 26.68 -6.55 -14.82
CA TRP A 20 25.31 -6.37 -15.26
C TRP A 20 25.26 -5.07 -16.08
N PRO A 21 24.63 -5.05 -17.26
CA PRO A 21 24.32 -3.79 -17.91
C PRO A 21 23.42 -3.02 -16.94
N ASP A 22 23.80 -1.77 -16.66
CA ASP A 22 22.97 -0.85 -15.90
C ASP A 22 21.67 -0.68 -16.69
N VAL A 23 20.68 -1.51 -16.36
CA VAL A 23 19.31 -1.25 -16.77
C VAL A 23 18.95 -0.02 -15.97
N GLU A 24 19.04 1.16 -16.60
CA GLU A 24 18.27 2.33 -16.17
C GLU A 24 16.81 1.89 -16.24
N LEU A 25 16.36 1.25 -15.16
CA LEU A 25 14.99 1.21 -14.78
C LEU A 25 14.62 2.69 -14.70
N GLY A 26 13.93 3.18 -15.73
CA GLY A 26 13.17 4.41 -15.70
C GLY A 26 12.05 4.27 -14.68
N LEU A 27 12.39 4.02 -13.42
CA LEU A 27 11.64 4.50 -12.30
C LEU A 27 11.83 6.00 -12.41
N ALA A 28 10.81 6.72 -12.88
CA ALA A 28 10.65 8.12 -12.54
C ALA A 28 10.41 8.20 -11.02
N GLY A 29 11.41 7.79 -10.23
CA GLY A 29 11.45 7.95 -8.80
C GLY A 29 11.71 9.43 -8.59
N ALA A 30 10.86 10.08 -7.81
CA ALA A 30 11.19 11.38 -7.24
C ALA A 30 12.62 11.30 -6.72
N ALA A 31 13.52 12.11 -7.27
CA ALA A 31 14.90 12.14 -6.84
C ALA A 31 14.87 12.46 -5.34
N ILE A 32 15.35 11.53 -4.52
CA ILE A 32 15.44 11.76 -3.08
C ILE A 32 16.72 12.56 -2.88
N GLU A 33 16.56 13.88 -2.80
CA GLU A 33 17.69 14.82 -2.76
C GLU A 33 18.00 15.32 -1.34
N SER A 34 17.05 15.20 -0.40
CA SER A 34 17.20 15.67 0.97
C SER A 34 16.79 14.64 2.02
N GLU A 35 17.30 14.80 3.25
CA GLU A 35 16.87 14.02 4.42
C GLU A 35 15.35 14.13 4.66
N SER A 36 14.77 15.31 4.40
CA SER A 36 13.34 15.51 4.54
C SER A 36 12.50 14.72 3.52
N ASP A 37 13.06 14.45 2.33
CA ASP A 37 12.41 13.65 1.31
C ASP A 37 12.50 12.15 1.64
N LEU A 38 13.62 11.72 2.22
CA LEU A 38 13.75 10.38 2.81
C LEU A 38 12.70 10.17 3.91
N GLU A 39 12.55 11.12 4.83
CA GLU A 39 11.57 11.02 5.91
C GLU A 39 10.13 10.96 5.39
N ARG A 40 9.80 11.72 4.34
CA ARG A 40 8.47 11.66 3.70
C ARG A 40 8.22 10.33 3.02
N PHE A 41 9.22 9.82 2.31
CA PHE A 41 9.16 8.54 1.58
C PHE A 41 9.04 7.35 2.53
N ASP A 42 9.87 7.32 3.58
CA ASP A 42 9.85 6.29 4.63
C ASP A 42 8.63 6.42 5.56
N GLY A 43 7.85 7.50 5.39
CA GLY A 43 6.61 7.75 6.10
C GLY A 43 6.79 8.29 7.51
N HIS A 44 7.99 8.74 7.90
CA HIS A 44 8.29 9.34 9.20
C HIS A 44 7.78 10.79 9.34
N SER A 45 7.44 11.45 8.23
CA SER A 45 6.81 12.77 8.25
C SER A 45 5.40 12.74 7.62
N PRO A 46 4.48 13.62 8.10
CA PRO A 46 3.15 13.72 7.53
C PRO A 46 3.22 14.27 6.09
N VAL A 47 2.25 13.86 5.27
CA VAL A 47 2.12 14.33 3.88
C VAL A 47 0.78 15.04 3.75
N THR A 48 0.82 16.28 3.29
CA THR A 48 -0.36 17.11 3.05
C THR A 48 -0.47 17.45 1.58
N GLY A 49 -1.66 17.31 1.01
CA GLY A 49 -1.91 17.61 -0.40
C GLY A 49 -3.34 17.31 -0.82
N PRO A 50 -3.68 17.54 -2.08
CA PRO A 50 -4.92 17.03 -2.66
C PRO A 50 -4.90 15.50 -2.69
N GLY A 51 -6.06 14.90 -2.86
CA GLY A 51 -6.17 13.46 -2.95
C GLY A 51 -7.59 12.95 -3.08
N ILE A 52 -7.77 11.68 -2.77
CA ILE A 52 -9.07 11.02 -2.74
C ILE A 52 -9.29 10.29 -1.43
N ARG A 53 -10.56 10.18 -1.04
CA ARG A 53 -11.04 9.36 0.06
C ARG A 53 -11.92 8.26 -0.48
N VAL A 54 -11.55 7.01 -0.19
CA VAL A 54 -12.31 5.82 -0.53
C VAL A 54 -12.89 5.24 0.76
N THR A 55 -14.20 5.18 0.85
CA THR A 55 -14.89 4.54 1.99
C THR A 55 -15.43 3.19 1.54
N VAL A 56 -15.03 2.13 2.22
CA VAL A 56 -15.44 0.75 1.93
C VAL A 56 -16.26 0.21 3.10
N GLU A 57 -17.47 -0.23 2.82
CA GLU A 57 -18.36 -0.87 3.79
C GLU A 57 -18.76 -2.28 3.34
N ASP A 58 -19.14 -3.09 4.32
CA ASP A 58 -19.73 -4.39 4.09
C ASP A 58 -21.01 -4.28 3.24
N GLY A 59 -21.24 -5.32 2.44
CA GLY A 59 -22.44 -5.50 1.66
C GLY A 59 -23.67 -5.80 2.52
N ILE A 60 -24.85 -5.52 1.97
CA ILE A 60 -26.13 -5.90 2.61
C ILE A 60 -26.51 -7.29 2.11
N ALA A 61 -26.84 -8.20 3.03
CA ALA A 61 -27.35 -9.51 2.68
C ALA A 61 -28.69 -9.41 1.95
N ASP A 62 -28.73 -9.92 0.71
CA ASP A 62 -29.92 -9.99 -0.14
C ASP A 62 -30.42 -11.43 -0.34
N GLY A 63 -29.85 -12.39 0.39
CA GLY A 63 -30.19 -13.81 0.33
C GLY A 63 -29.57 -14.57 -0.85
N ALA A 64 -28.95 -13.89 -1.81
CA ALA A 64 -28.29 -14.49 -2.97
C ALA A 64 -26.76 -14.59 -2.82
N ALA A 65 -26.15 -13.66 -2.07
CA ALA A 65 -24.72 -13.67 -1.81
C ALA A 65 -24.35 -14.55 -0.60
N THR A 66 -23.24 -15.27 -0.72
CA THR A 66 -22.57 -15.92 0.43
C THR A 66 -22.06 -14.86 1.39
N MET A 67 -22.22 -15.07 2.70
CA MET A 67 -21.79 -14.12 3.75
C MET A 67 -20.34 -13.65 3.58
N ASP A 68 -19.47 -14.54 3.09
CA ASP A 68 -18.07 -14.24 2.78
C ASP A 68 -17.89 -13.08 1.78
N ARG A 69 -18.74 -12.98 0.76
CA ARG A 69 -18.62 -11.91 -0.24
C ARG A 69 -19.11 -10.55 0.26
N LEU A 70 -19.91 -10.54 1.31
CA LEU A 70 -20.50 -9.33 1.87
C LEU A 70 -19.57 -8.67 2.89
N ILE A 71 -18.46 -9.30 3.25
CA ILE A 71 -17.52 -8.80 4.26
C ILE A 71 -16.27 -8.28 3.55
N VAL A 72 -15.83 -7.10 3.94
CA VAL A 72 -14.55 -6.56 3.47
C VAL A 72 -13.39 -7.40 4.03
N HIS A 73 -12.50 -7.83 3.14
CA HIS A 73 -11.34 -8.66 3.46
C HIS A 73 -10.02 -7.87 3.41
N GLU A 74 -8.99 -8.42 4.08
CA GLU A 74 -7.61 -7.92 4.00
C GLU A 74 -7.10 -7.74 2.56
N ARG A 75 -7.53 -8.64 1.66
CA ARG A 75 -7.16 -8.62 0.25
C ARG A 75 -7.67 -7.38 -0.44
N ASP A 76 -8.89 -6.94 -0.12
CA ASP A 76 -9.54 -5.80 -0.78
C ASP A 76 -8.78 -4.52 -0.46
N LEU A 77 -8.42 -4.34 0.82
CA LEU A 77 -7.62 -3.21 1.28
C LEU A 77 -6.18 -3.25 0.73
N LEU A 78 -5.58 -4.43 0.61
CA LEU A 78 -4.25 -4.60 0.02
C LEU A 78 -4.24 -4.28 -1.48
N LEU A 79 -5.24 -4.73 -2.23
CA LEU A 79 -5.39 -4.41 -3.65
C LEU A 79 -5.59 -2.91 -3.83
N LEU A 80 -6.49 -2.30 -3.06
CA LEU A 80 -6.75 -0.86 -3.13
C LEU A 80 -5.49 -0.04 -2.81
N ARG A 81 -4.77 -0.38 -1.73
CA ARG A 81 -3.49 0.24 -1.38
C ARG A 81 -2.51 0.17 -2.55
N ASN A 82 -2.34 -1.01 -3.14
CA ASN A 82 -1.35 -1.22 -4.18
C ASN A 82 -1.71 -0.48 -5.46
N GLU A 83 -2.99 -0.45 -5.83
CA GLU A 83 -3.47 0.28 -7.00
C GLU A 83 -3.30 1.80 -6.83
N LEU A 84 -3.57 2.34 -5.63
CA LEU A 84 -3.33 3.75 -5.32
C LEU A 84 -1.85 4.12 -5.46
N PHE A 85 -0.93 3.32 -4.93
CA PHE A 85 0.51 3.55 -5.11
C PHE A 85 0.94 3.40 -6.57
N ALA A 86 0.40 2.42 -7.29
CA ALA A 86 0.67 2.22 -8.72
C ALA A 86 0.16 3.40 -9.57
N ALA A 87 -0.95 4.02 -9.17
CA ALA A 87 -1.50 5.22 -9.79
C ALA A 87 -0.74 6.51 -9.44
N GLY A 88 0.27 6.44 -8.57
CA GLY A 88 1.12 7.58 -8.21
C GLY A 88 0.74 8.29 -6.91
N ALA A 89 -0.04 7.67 -6.03
CA ALA A 89 -0.28 8.22 -4.70
C ALA A 89 1.05 8.38 -3.93
N THR A 90 1.31 9.57 -3.41
CA THR A 90 2.53 9.87 -2.62
C THR A 90 2.43 9.30 -1.20
N ALA A 91 1.21 9.24 -0.65
CA ALA A 91 0.96 8.70 0.66
C ALA A 91 -0.45 8.10 0.73
N VAL A 92 -0.56 6.96 1.41
CA VAL A 92 -1.84 6.29 1.66
C VAL A 92 -1.98 6.03 3.15
N SER A 93 -3.18 6.21 3.69
CA SER A 93 -3.54 5.72 5.02
C SER A 93 -4.85 4.96 5.00
N ILE A 94 -4.99 4.02 5.92
CA ILE A 94 -6.22 3.26 6.13
C ILE A 94 -6.64 3.48 7.58
N ASN A 95 -7.84 4.01 7.80
CA ASN A 95 -8.34 4.43 9.12
C ASN A 95 -7.33 5.32 9.87
N GLY A 96 -6.64 6.20 9.15
CA GLY A 96 -5.62 7.10 9.70
C GLY A 96 -4.27 6.43 10.01
N HIS A 97 -4.08 5.16 9.69
CA HIS A 97 -2.78 4.50 9.79
C HIS A 97 -1.99 4.67 8.49
N ARG A 98 -0.85 5.37 8.53
CA ARG A 98 0.03 5.54 7.37
C ARG A 98 0.55 4.18 6.89
N MET A 99 0.36 3.91 5.62
CA MET A 99 0.87 2.73 4.93
C MET A 99 2.30 2.99 4.47
N VAL A 100 3.21 2.12 4.91
CA VAL A 100 4.62 2.08 4.54
C VAL A 100 4.98 0.66 4.08
N ALA A 101 6.24 0.41 3.73
CA ALA A 101 6.68 -0.87 3.16
C ALA A 101 6.44 -2.07 4.08
N ASN A 102 6.60 -1.90 5.40
CA ASN A 102 6.42 -2.95 6.41
C ASN A 102 5.05 -2.92 7.11
N SER A 103 4.09 -2.14 6.61
CA SER A 103 2.73 -2.11 7.18
C SER A 103 2.03 -3.45 7.00
N VAL A 104 1.28 -3.85 8.03
CA VAL A 104 0.59 -5.15 8.06
C VAL A 104 -0.92 -4.93 7.99
N ILE A 105 -1.59 -5.65 7.10
CA ILE A 105 -3.05 -5.73 7.02
C ILE A 105 -3.41 -7.21 7.12
N ARG A 106 -4.22 -7.58 8.11
CA ARG A 106 -4.58 -8.99 8.35
C ARG A 106 -5.96 -9.12 8.98
N CYS A 107 -6.75 -10.07 8.50
CA CYS A 107 -8.01 -10.48 9.08
C CYS A 107 -7.78 -11.16 10.43
N VAL A 108 -8.55 -10.73 11.43
CA VAL A 108 -8.67 -11.36 12.74
C VAL A 108 -10.16 -11.53 13.02
N GLY A 109 -10.66 -12.75 12.76
CA GLY A 109 -12.09 -13.03 12.80
C GLY A 109 -12.85 -12.19 11.77
N PRO A 110 -13.95 -11.51 12.14
CA PRO A 110 -14.72 -10.64 11.24
C PRO A 110 -14.15 -9.22 11.13
N THR A 111 -12.99 -8.95 11.73
CA THR A 111 -12.36 -7.61 11.75
C THR A 111 -11.00 -7.63 11.09
N ILE A 112 -10.49 -6.47 10.68
CA ILE A 112 -9.15 -6.35 10.11
C ILE A 112 -8.25 -5.61 11.09
N ARG A 113 -7.09 -6.20 11.35
CA ARG A 113 -5.99 -5.55 12.05
C ARG A 113 -5.09 -4.83 11.06
N ILE A 114 -4.93 -3.53 11.26
CA ILE A 114 -4.06 -2.64 10.49
C ILE A 114 -2.93 -2.23 11.43
N ASN A 115 -1.72 -2.71 11.14
CA ASN A 115 -0.57 -2.67 12.04
C ASN A 115 -0.96 -3.29 13.40
N ASP A 116 -1.04 -2.46 14.45
CA ASP A 116 -1.41 -2.86 15.82
C ASP A 116 -2.87 -2.53 16.18
N ALA A 117 -3.64 -1.91 15.27
CA ALA A 117 -5.00 -1.49 15.54
C ALA A 117 -6.02 -2.46 14.95
N HIS A 118 -6.96 -2.92 15.77
CA HIS A 118 -8.14 -3.65 15.30
C HIS A 118 -9.20 -2.67 14.84
N THR A 119 -9.70 -2.85 13.63
CA THR A 119 -10.70 -1.99 13.03
C THR A 119 -11.78 -2.81 12.34
N ALA A 120 -12.99 -2.27 12.35
CA ALA A 120 -14.16 -2.82 11.67
C ALA A 120 -14.61 -1.81 10.59
N PRO A 121 -15.44 -2.23 9.63
CA PRO A 121 -16.04 -1.33 8.66
C PRO A 121 -16.82 -0.19 9.36
N PRO A 122 -16.90 1.02 8.77
CA PRO A 122 -16.35 1.40 7.45
C PRO A 122 -14.82 1.57 7.47
N TYR A 123 -14.17 1.13 6.39
CA TYR A 123 -12.74 1.37 6.17
C TYR A 123 -12.56 2.62 5.32
N VAL A 124 -11.87 3.62 5.86
CA VAL A 124 -11.57 4.87 5.17
C VAL A 124 -10.13 4.84 4.68
N VAL A 125 -9.96 4.77 3.36
CA VAL A 125 -8.65 4.84 2.70
C VAL A 125 -8.46 6.24 2.15
N ASP A 126 -7.51 6.96 2.74
CA ASP A 126 -7.16 8.32 2.37
C ASP A 126 -5.85 8.27 1.57
N ALA A 127 -5.84 8.82 0.35
CA ALA A 127 -4.69 8.79 -0.55
C ALA A 127 -4.37 10.19 -1.07
N ALA A 128 -3.18 10.69 -0.75
CA ALA A 128 -2.67 11.96 -1.25
C ALA A 128 -1.99 11.78 -2.62
N GLY A 129 -2.35 12.62 -3.58
CA GLY A 129 -1.86 12.61 -4.96
C GLY A 129 -2.81 13.39 -5.87
N ASP A 130 -2.58 13.35 -7.18
CA ASP A 130 -3.44 14.02 -8.16
C ASP A 130 -4.83 13.34 -8.23
N PRO A 131 -5.92 13.98 -7.79
CA PRO A 131 -7.26 13.37 -7.80
C PRO A 131 -7.75 13.02 -9.21
N ASP A 132 -7.32 13.77 -10.22
CA ASP A 132 -7.70 13.57 -11.62
C ASP A 132 -7.00 12.35 -12.23
N VAL A 133 -5.94 11.84 -11.58
CA VAL A 133 -5.27 10.58 -11.94
C VAL A 133 -5.75 9.43 -11.05
N LEU A 134 -5.79 9.65 -9.72
CA LEU A 134 -6.09 8.61 -8.75
C LEU A 134 -7.52 8.06 -8.90
N LYS A 135 -8.52 8.95 -9.04
CA LYS A 135 -9.92 8.53 -9.14
C LYS A 135 -10.18 7.64 -10.36
N PRO A 136 -9.86 8.06 -11.60
CA PRO A 136 -10.12 7.20 -12.76
C PRO A 136 -9.29 5.92 -12.76
N ALA A 137 -8.09 5.92 -12.16
CA ALA A 137 -7.28 4.71 -12.04
C ALA A 137 -8.02 3.62 -11.26
N ILE A 138 -8.51 3.95 -10.05
CA ILE A 138 -9.17 2.95 -9.20
C ILE A 138 -10.61 2.61 -9.63
N THR A 139 -11.28 3.50 -10.36
CA THR A 139 -12.65 3.28 -10.87
C THR A 139 -12.68 2.73 -12.29
N MET A 140 -11.53 2.31 -12.83
CA MET A 140 -11.48 1.70 -14.16
C MET A 140 -12.31 0.40 -14.19
N MET A 141 -12.96 0.12 -15.33
CA MET A 141 -13.68 -1.13 -15.52
C MET A 141 -12.73 -2.32 -15.33
N GLY A 142 -13.14 -3.29 -14.51
CA GLY A 142 -12.31 -4.41 -14.09
C GLY A 142 -11.18 -4.07 -13.10
N GLY A 143 -11.12 -2.82 -12.61
CA GLY A 143 -10.21 -2.38 -11.54
C GLY A 143 -10.72 -2.76 -10.15
N VAL A 144 -10.02 -2.33 -9.10
CA VAL A 144 -10.33 -2.72 -7.72
C VAL A 144 -11.74 -2.31 -7.27
N VAL A 145 -12.20 -1.08 -7.58
CA VAL A 145 -13.51 -0.61 -7.14
C VAL A 145 -14.64 -1.37 -7.83
N ASP A 146 -14.46 -1.72 -9.10
CA ASP A 146 -15.42 -2.50 -9.87
C ASP A 146 -15.49 -3.95 -9.35
N LEU A 147 -14.34 -4.55 -9.02
CA LEU A 147 -14.28 -5.86 -8.38
C LEU A 147 -15.02 -5.88 -7.03
N MET A 148 -14.73 -4.92 -6.14
CA MET A 148 -15.42 -4.82 -4.85
C MET A 148 -16.94 -4.63 -5.02
N SER A 149 -17.35 -3.80 -5.98
CA SER A 149 -18.76 -3.56 -6.28
C SER A 149 -19.45 -4.82 -6.82
N SER A 150 -18.74 -5.64 -7.61
CA SER A 150 -19.23 -6.93 -8.11
C SER A 150 -19.46 -7.94 -6.98
N GLU A 151 -18.68 -7.85 -5.91
CA GLU A 151 -18.82 -8.65 -4.69
C GLU A 151 -19.89 -8.09 -3.73
N LYS A 152 -20.60 -7.02 -4.13
CA LYS A 152 -21.66 -6.33 -3.36
C LYS A 152 -21.16 -5.49 -2.18
N LEU A 153 -19.86 -5.21 -2.11
CA LEU A 153 -19.34 -4.23 -1.15
C LEU A 153 -19.79 -2.82 -1.56
N LYS A 154 -19.98 -1.95 -0.56
CA LYS A 154 -20.31 -0.55 -0.84
C LYS A 154 -19.03 0.26 -0.85
N VAL A 155 -18.74 0.88 -1.99
CA VAL A 155 -17.56 1.72 -2.15
C VAL A 155 -18.00 3.12 -2.54
N ASN A 156 -17.56 4.12 -1.77
CA ASN A 156 -17.75 5.54 -2.09
C ASN A 156 -16.38 6.18 -2.33
N VAL A 157 -16.24 6.95 -3.42
CA VAL A 157 -14.98 7.59 -3.82
C VAL A 157 -15.19 9.09 -3.96
N GLU A 158 -14.54 9.85 -3.08
CA GLU A 158 -14.65 11.30 -2.99
C GLU A 158 -13.32 11.95 -3.29
N THR A 159 -13.34 13.09 -4.00
CA THR A 159 -12.15 13.93 -4.17
C THR A 159 -12.03 14.88 -2.98
N VAL A 160 -10.82 15.06 -2.47
CA VAL A 160 -10.53 15.91 -1.31
C VAL A 160 -9.47 16.92 -1.71
N GLY A 161 -9.83 18.20 -1.71
CA GLY A 161 -8.93 19.27 -2.17
C GLY A 161 -7.67 19.44 -1.31
N GLN A 162 -7.78 19.15 0.00
CA GLN A 162 -6.64 19.12 0.91
C GLN A 162 -6.89 18.11 2.02
N MET A 163 -5.97 17.16 2.16
CA MET A 163 -5.97 16.16 3.22
C MET A 163 -4.57 16.04 3.82
N THR A 164 -4.49 15.57 5.06
CA THR A 164 -3.22 15.29 5.74
C THR A 164 -3.17 13.83 6.09
N ILE A 165 -2.21 13.12 5.50
CA ILE A 165 -1.88 11.75 5.85
C ILE A 165 -0.84 11.81 6.97
N PRO A 166 -1.11 11.19 8.14
CA PRO A 166 -0.20 11.28 9.27
C PRO A 166 1.14 10.57 8.99
N ALA A 167 2.12 10.82 9.85
CA ALA A 167 3.33 10.03 9.91
C ALA A 167 3.02 8.60 10.42
N HIS A 168 3.80 7.64 9.95
CA HIS A 168 3.78 6.27 10.42
C HIS A 168 4.27 6.22 11.87
N LYS A 169 3.48 5.57 12.72
CA LYS A 169 3.86 5.28 14.10
C LYS A 169 4.65 3.98 14.08
N SER A 170 5.97 4.06 14.03
CA SER A 170 6.80 2.88 14.24
C SER A 170 6.62 2.39 15.68
N ALA A 171 6.39 1.09 15.86
CA ALA A 171 6.60 0.48 17.16
C ALA A 171 8.07 0.72 17.50
N LYS A 172 8.36 1.47 18.57
CA LYS A 172 9.74 1.64 19.05
C LYS A 172 10.36 0.25 19.09
N ARG A 173 11.40 0.02 18.28
CA ARG A 173 12.28 -1.14 18.42
C ARG A 173 12.63 -1.18 19.91
N ARG A 174 12.12 -2.17 20.64
CA ARG A 174 12.59 -2.43 21.99
C ARG A 174 14.08 -2.63 21.81
N GLU A 175 14.84 -1.66 22.29
CA GLU A 175 16.28 -1.78 22.38
C GLU A 175 16.49 -2.92 23.37
N GLU A 176 16.66 -4.13 22.82
CA GLU A 176 17.00 -5.30 23.59
C GLU A 176 18.41 -5.03 24.11
N LYS A 177 18.45 -4.48 25.33
CA LYS A 177 19.68 -4.16 26.05
C LYS A 177 20.52 -5.43 26.01
N ALA A 178 21.62 -5.39 25.25
CA ALA A 178 22.54 -6.53 25.16
C ALA A 178 22.91 -6.95 26.59
N PRO A 179 22.90 -8.25 26.93
CA PRO A 179 23.24 -8.69 28.26
C PRO A 179 24.65 -8.19 28.58
N GLU A 180 24.77 -7.37 29.62
CA GLU A 180 26.04 -7.02 30.22
C GLU A 180 26.69 -8.36 30.61
N ARG A 181 27.80 -8.73 29.94
CA ARG A 181 28.58 -9.88 30.40
C ARG A 181 29.15 -9.47 31.74
N GLU A 182 28.57 -9.98 32.82
CA GLU A 182 29.22 -9.95 34.12
C GLU A 182 30.58 -10.65 33.93
N SER A 183 31.65 -9.86 34.01
CA SER A 183 32.99 -10.41 34.11
C SER A 183 33.09 -11.06 35.48
N GLU A 184 32.88 -12.36 35.51
CA GLU A 184 33.19 -13.24 36.63
C GLU A 184 34.67 -13.04 36.96
N ASN A 185 34.93 -12.35 38.08
CA ASN A 185 36.24 -12.28 38.69
C ASN A 185 36.42 -13.54 39.53
N ASP A 186 37.34 -14.41 39.10
CA ASP A 186 37.97 -15.45 39.92
C ASP A 186 39.48 -15.43 39.67
#